data_AF-A0A8J7L4T5-F1
#
_entry.id   AF-A0A8J7L4T5-F1
#
_cell.length_a   1.000
_cell.length_b   1.000
_cell.length_c   1.000
_cell.angle_alpha   90.00
_cell.angle_beta   90.00
_cell.angle_gamma   90.00
#
_symmetry.space_group_name_H-M   'P 1'
#
loop_
_entity.id
_entity.type
_entity.pdbx_description
1 polymer ?
#
loop_
_entity_poly.entity_id
_entity_poly.type
_entity_poly.pdbx_seq_one_letter_code
_entity_poly.pdbx_strand_id
1 'polypeptide(L)' 'LLKQKSSPGRPRTIPTWAEKALDKRLHEVQGFNGYQEIVEWLEQNLGVNTCYKTVHKLVYYRLESCPKVPRPLTLT' A
#
# COMPACT_ATOMS: atom_id res chain seq x y z
N LEU A 1 -14.76 34.11 8.35
CA LEU A 1 -14.71 32.77 7.73
C LEU A 1 -13.27 32.50 7.26
N LEU A 2 -12.47 31.78 8.04
CA LEU A 2 -11.10 31.43 7.66
C LEU A 2 -11.15 30.24 6.68
N LYS A 3 -10.97 30.52 5.38
CA LYS A 3 -10.68 29.48 4.37
C LYS A 3 -9.28 28.94 4.65
N GLN A 4 -9.20 27.80 5.33
CA GLN A 4 -7.93 27.06 5.42
C GLN A 4 -7.51 26.66 4.01
N LYS A 5 -6.52 27.36 3.45
CA LYS A 5 -5.75 26.87 2.31
C LYS A 5 -4.99 25.65 2.82
N SER A 6 -5.50 24.45 2.54
CA SER A 6 -4.72 23.23 2.66
C SER A 6 -3.61 23.34 1.62
N SER A 7 -2.41 23.73 2.06
CA SER A 7 -1.23 23.63 1.23
C SER A 7 -1.18 22.19 0.70
N PRO A 8 -1.15 21.96 -0.62
CA PRO A 8 -0.97 20.62 -1.12
C PRO A 8 0.45 20.23 -0.68
N GLY A 9 0.53 19.47 0.41
CA GLY A 9 1.80 18.95 0.91
C GLY A 9 2.51 18.19 -0.21
N ARG A 10 3.78 17.87 0.02
CA ARG A 10 4.66 17.15 -0.92
C ARG A 10 3.87 16.13 -1.76
N PRO A 11 3.96 16.20 -3.11
CA PRO A 11 3.22 15.30 -3.99
C PRO A 11 3.51 13.86 -3.56
N ARG A 12 2.44 13.06 -3.45
CA ARG A 12 2.53 11.69 -2.95
C ARG A 12 3.30 10.86 -3.96
N THR A 13 4.31 10.12 -3.48
CA THR A 13 5.07 9.18 -4.31
C THR A 13 4.19 8.06 -4.85
N ILE A 14 3.17 7.65 -4.09
CA ILE A 14 2.19 6.65 -4.50
C ILE A 14 0.85 7.38 -4.68
N PRO A 15 0.25 7.33 -5.89
CA PRO A 15 -1.05 7.92 -6.10
C PRO A 15 -2.15 7.09 -5.43
N THR A 16 -3.25 7.74 -5.04
CA THR A 16 -4.33 7.12 -4.25
C THR A 16 -5.00 5.93 -4.95
N TRP A 17 -5.00 5.92 -6.29
CA TRP A 17 -5.52 4.79 -7.07
C TRP A 17 -4.64 3.54 -6.92
N ALA A 18 -3.32 3.70 -6.84
CA ALA A 18 -2.38 2.61 -6.61
C ALA A 18 -2.48 2.09 -5.17
N GLU A 19 -2.71 2.98 -4.18
CA GLU A 19 -2.97 2.58 -2.79
C GLU A 19 -4.21 1.68 -2.69
N LYS A 20 -5.31 2.05 -3.35
CA LYS A 20 -6.55 1.24 -3.37
C LYS A 20 -6.37 -0.09 -4.09
N ALA A 21 -5.58 -0.12 -5.17
CA ALA A 21 -5.28 -1.37 -5.88
C ALA A 21 -4.46 -2.32 -4.99
N LEU A 22 -3.47 -1.78 -4.28
CA LEU A 22 -2.67 -2.54 -3.33
C LEU A 22 -3.50 -3.07 -2.15
N ASP A 23 -4.40 -2.26 -1.60
CA ASP A 23 -5.31 -2.67 -0.52
C ASP A 23 -6.20 -3.86 -0.93
N LYS A 24 -6.79 -3.80 -2.13
CA LYS A 24 -7.54 -4.93 -2.68
C LYS A 24 -6.68 -6.17 -2.82
N ARG A 25 -5.45 -6.01 -3.31
CA ARG A 25 -4.52 -7.13 -3.51
C ARG A 25 -4.08 -7.75 -2.19
N LEU A 26 -3.89 -6.94 -1.14
CA LEU A 26 -3.58 -7.40 0.21
C LEU A 26 -4.71 -8.21 0.85
N HIS A 27 -5.96 -8.01 0.43
CA HIS A 27 -7.11 -8.81 0.85
C HIS A 27 -7.28 -10.12 0.06
N GLU A 28 -6.49 -10.36 -0.98
CA GLU A 28 -6.53 -11.63 -1.71
C GLU A 28 -5.80 -12.75 -0.94
N VAL A 29 -6.20 -13.99 -1.20
CA VAL A 29 -5.63 -15.19 -0.54
C VAL A 29 -4.14 -15.35 -0.88
N GLN A 30 -3.71 -14.89 -2.06
CA GLN A 30 -2.30 -14.71 -2.40
C GLN A 30 -1.81 -13.36 -1.85
N GLY A 31 -1.40 -13.38 -0.59
CA GLY A 31 -0.65 -12.28 0.01
C GLY A 31 0.71 -12.07 -0.64
N PHE A 32 1.43 -11.06 -0.16
CA PHE A 32 2.82 -10.85 -0.51
C PHE A 32 3.74 -11.55 0.50
N ASN A 33 4.80 -12.19 0.03
CA ASN A 33 5.85 -12.76 0.87
C ASN A 33 6.64 -11.66 1.60
N GLY A 34 6.67 -10.45 1.07
CA GLY A 34 7.30 -9.30 1.71
C GLY A 34 7.14 -7.99 0.94
N TYR A 35 7.74 -6.94 1.48
CA TYR A 35 7.64 -5.60 0.90
C TYR A 35 8.36 -5.45 -0.45
N GLN A 36 9.35 -6.29 -0.76
CA GLN A 36 9.99 -6.29 -2.09
C GLN A 36 9.04 -6.73 -3.20
N GLU A 37 8.27 -7.80 -3.00
CA GLU A 37 7.25 -8.22 -3.98
C GLU A 37 6.18 -7.14 -4.18
N ILE A 38 5.84 -6.37 -3.14
CA ILE A 38 4.93 -5.24 -3.28
C ILE A 38 5.53 -4.15 -4.18
N VAL A 39 6.82 -3.85 -4.02
CA VAL A 39 7.54 -2.90 -4.90
C VAL A 39 7.52 -3.38 -6.35
N GLU A 40 7.88 -4.64 -6.58
CA GLU A 40 7.88 -5.24 -7.92
C GLU A 40 6.47 -5.29 -8.52
N TRP A 41 5.46 -5.63 -7.71
CA TRP A 41 4.07 -5.67 -8.17
C TRP A 41 3.55 -4.29 -8.55
N LEU A 42 3.83 -3.26 -7.74
CA LEU A 42 3.49 -1.86 -8.06
C LEU A 42 4.14 -1.40 -9.37
N GLU A 43 5.39 -1.80 -9.60
CA GLU A 43 6.10 -1.46 -10.84
C GLU A 43 5.55 -2.23 -12.05
N GLN A 44 5.38 -3.55 -11.93
CA GLN A 44 4.94 -4.42 -13.03
C GLN A 44 3.46 -4.23 -13.41
N ASN A 45 2.57 -4.06 -12.42
CA ASN A 45 1.12 -4.01 -12.67
C ASN A 45 0.59 -2.58 -12.84
N LEU A 46 1.22 -1.61 -12.17
CA LEU A 46 0.72 -0.23 -12.12
C LEU A 46 1.73 0.77 -12.72
N GLY A 47 2.96 0.35 -13.06
CA GLY A 47 4.00 1.25 -13.56
C GLY A 47 4.50 2.23 -12.50
N VAL A 48 4.25 1.96 -11.21
CA VAL A 48 4.59 2.87 -10.12
C VAL A 48 5.91 2.43 -9.50
N ASN A 49 7.01 3.00 -9.97
CA ASN A 49 8.32 2.77 -9.37
C ASN A 49 8.40 3.45 -8.00
N THR A 50 8.57 2.65 -6.94
CA THR A 50 8.59 3.13 -5.56
C THR A 50 9.70 2.46 -4.77
N CYS A 51 10.28 3.18 -3.81
CA CYS A 51 11.27 2.59 -2.93
C CYS A 51 10.62 1.76 -1.81
N TYR A 52 11.33 0.73 -1.35
CA TYR A 52 10.96 -0.09 -0.18
C TYR A 52 10.49 0.75 1.03
N LYS A 53 11.21 1.84 1.36
CA LYS A 53 10.84 2.71 2.49
C LYS A 53 9.46 3.35 2.33
N THR A 54 9.09 3.70 1.09
CA THR A 54 7.78 4.27 0.77
C THR A 54 6.69 3.23 0.94
N VAL A 55 6.92 2.02 0.43
CA VAL A 55 5.99 0.90 0.58
C VAL A 55 5.81 0.53 2.05
N HIS A 56 6.90 0.38 2.80
CA HIS A 56 6.83 0.11 4.24
C HIS A 56 6.03 1.18 4.97
N LYS A 57 6.27 2.48 4.67
CA LYS A 57 5.49 3.56 5.27
C LYS A 57 4.01 3.48 4.88
N LEU A 58 3.71 3.17 3.63
CA LEU A 58 2.35 3.05 3.13
C LEU A 58 1.60 1.91 3.84
N VAL A 59 2.18 0.71 3.80
CA VAL A 59 1.58 -0.50 4.35
C VAL A 59 1.42 -0.41 5.87
N TYR A 60 2.48 0.03 6.57
CA TYR A 60 2.47 0.08 8.03
C TYR A 60 1.67 1.26 8.61
N TYR A 61 1.83 2.49 8.09
CA TYR A 61 1.19 3.67 8.69
C TYR A 61 -0.15 4.07 8.06
N ARG A 62 -0.45 3.63 6.83
CA ARG A 62 -1.68 4.06 6.14
C ARG A 62 -2.68 2.96 5.99
N LEU A 63 -2.22 1.80 5.54
CA LEU A 63 -3.07 0.63 5.39
C LEU A 63 -3.23 -0.11 6.72
N GLU A 64 -2.37 0.19 7.71
CA GLU A 64 -2.31 -0.49 9.01
C GLU A 64 -2.38 -2.02 8.86
N SER A 65 -1.86 -2.51 7.73
CA SER A 65 -2.06 -3.87 7.27
C SER A 65 -0.72 -4.57 7.22
N CYS A 66 -0.69 -5.86 7.57
CA CYS A 66 0.50 -6.67 7.42
C CYS A 66 0.58 -7.15 5.97
N PRO A 67 1.74 -7.03 5.29
CA PRO A 67 1.92 -7.62 3.95
C PRO A 67 1.68 -9.13 3.97
N LYS A 68 1.93 -9.73 5.13
CA LYS A 68 1.61 -11.10 5.45
C LYS A 68 0.13 -11.20 5.81
N VAL A 69 -0.64 -11.78 4.90
CA VAL A 69 -2.05 -12.12 5.13
C VAL A 69 -2.16 -12.91 6.43
N PRO A 70 -3.05 -12.52 7.38
CA PRO A 70 -3.34 -13.36 8.53
C PRO A 70 -3.82 -14.71 8.01
N ARG A 71 -3.12 -15.79 8.38
CA ARG A 71 -3.57 -17.14 8.00
C ARG A 71 -5.03 -17.28 8.44
N PRO A 72 -5.94 -17.77 7.57
CA PRO A 72 -7.28 -18.09 8.02
C PRO A 72 -7.13 -19.10 9.16
N LEU A 73 -7.53 -18.70 10.37
CA LEU A 73 -7.68 -19.62 11.48
C LEU A 73 -8.91 -20.45 11.15
N THR A 74 -8.70 -21.61 10.53
CA THR A 74 -9.70 -22.67 10.51
C THR A 74 -9.95 -23.05 11.97
N LEU A 75 -11.03 -22.51 12.55
CA LEU A 75 -11.62 -23.05 13.77
C LEU A 75 -12.29 -24.36 13.37
N THR A 76 -11.52 -25.45 13.44
CA THR A 76 -12.01 -26.82 13.33
C THR A 76 -12.71 -27.23 14.62
#